data_AF-A0A6J4M0V1-F1
#
_entry.id   AF-A0A6J4M0V1-F1
#
_cell.length_a   1.000
_cell.length_b   1.000
_cell.length_c   1.000
_cell.angle_alpha   90.00
_cell.angle_beta   90.00
_cell.angle_gamma   90.00
#
_symmetry.space_group_name_H-M   'P 1'
#
loop_
_entity.id
_entity.type
_entity.pdbx_description
1 polymer ?
#
loop_
_entity_poly.entity_id
_entity_poly.type
_entity_poly.pdbx_seq_one_letter_code
_entity_poly.pdbx_strand_id
1 'polypeptide(L)'
;MELRGRALWQLAGEAADTSDVAARLELAERDLRTAVEADSTRASGWAALSQLLRLRGRFAESDLAARQALEQDAWLEDADDILRRLYFGAMAQGDYAAAGQSCGQGHAQFPGDWRFVECRLTLLREDPSLRPDPARAWALVAELDRLDPPSRAREEGRAYSPVFRRVAAAAVLARAGASDSARAVLARARAAASADPELRVPYLFDAAYVTLLLGDRDGARRLLDEYLAARPALRPYVARDILFRDLFSPASAVRR
;
A
#
# COMPACT_ATOMS: atom_id res chain seq x y z
N MET A 1 23.24 3.99 -23.70
CA MET A 1 22.56 5.07 -22.93
C MET A 1 21.91 4.51 -21.66
N GLU A 2 21.11 3.43 -21.75
CA GLU A 2 20.53 2.74 -20.60
C GLU A 2 21.53 2.38 -19.47
N LEU A 3 22.65 1.73 -19.79
CA LEU A 3 23.70 1.37 -18.82
C LEU A 3 24.30 2.62 -18.13
N ARG A 4 24.41 3.74 -18.85
CA ARG A 4 24.90 5.00 -18.28
C ARG A 4 23.85 5.62 -17.35
N GLY A 5 22.57 5.59 -17.72
CA GLY A 5 21.47 6.05 -16.87
C GLY A 5 21.36 5.25 -15.57
N ARG A 6 21.47 3.91 -15.65
CA ARG A 6 21.48 3.03 -14.47
C ARG A 6 22.71 3.27 -13.58
N ALA A 7 23.89 3.43 -14.17
CA ALA A 7 25.13 3.72 -13.43
C ALA A 7 25.09 5.10 -12.76
N LEU A 8 24.58 6.14 -13.42
CA LEU A 8 24.42 7.47 -12.85
C LEU A 8 23.39 7.49 -11.70
N TRP A 9 22.36 6.65 -11.78
CA TRP A 9 21.42 6.42 -10.68
C TRP A 9 22.09 5.76 -9.46
N GLN A 10 22.87 4.70 -9.66
CA GLN A 10 23.62 4.05 -8.56
C GLN A 10 24.59 5.03 -7.90
N LEU A 11 25.35 5.78 -8.70
CA LEU A 11 26.32 6.77 -8.21
C LEU A 11 25.65 7.97 -7.51
N ALA A 12 24.42 8.33 -7.88
CA ALA A 12 23.66 9.36 -7.17
C ALA A 12 23.22 8.91 -5.77
N GLY A 13 23.08 7.60 -5.52
CA GLY A 13 22.83 7.06 -4.19
C GLY A 13 24.02 7.11 -3.24
N GLU A 14 25.24 7.23 -3.79
CA GLU A 14 26.51 7.19 -3.05
C GLU A 14 27.14 8.60 -2.87
N ALA A 15 26.61 9.62 -3.55
CA ALA A 15 27.20 10.95 -3.56
C ALA A 15 26.88 11.77 -2.30
N ALA A 16 27.93 12.38 -1.72
CA ALA A 16 27.84 13.16 -0.48
C ALA A 16 27.32 14.61 -0.68
N ASP A 17 27.38 15.16 -1.90
CA ASP A 17 26.92 16.51 -2.23
C ASP A 17 25.59 16.49 -2.99
N THR A 18 24.60 17.17 -2.43
CA THR A 18 23.24 17.33 -2.97
C THR A 18 23.17 17.97 -4.37
N SER A 19 24.10 18.87 -4.70
CA SER A 19 24.10 19.55 -6.01
C SER A 19 24.54 18.60 -7.14
N ASP A 20 25.51 17.75 -6.83
CA ASP A 20 26.08 16.74 -7.71
C ASP A 20 25.09 15.56 -7.90
N VAL A 21 24.32 15.22 -6.86
CA VAL A 21 23.17 14.31 -6.95
C VAL A 21 22.12 14.82 -7.93
N ALA A 22 21.72 16.09 -7.83
CA ALA A 22 20.68 16.66 -8.68
C ALA A 22 21.07 16.62 -10.17
N ALA A 23 22.30 17.03 -10.50
CA ALA A 23 22.82 17.00 -11.86
C ALA A 23 22.92 15.58 -12.43
N ARG A 24 23.37 14.61 -11.63
CA ARG A 24 23.42 13.19 -12.03
C ARG A 24 22.04 12.62 -12.29
N LEU A 25 21.06 12.92 -11.45
CA LEU A 25 19.68 12.47 -11.66
C LEU A 25 19.04 13.09 -12.91
N GLU A 26 19.37 14.34 -13.25
CA GLU A 26 18.88 14.95 -14.50
C GLU A 26 19.47 14.29 -15.74
N LEU A 27 20.77 14.00 -15.71
CA LEU A 27 21.44 13.28 -16.79
C LEU A 27 20.92 11.86 -16.93
N ALA A 28 20.74 11.15 -15.81
CA ALA A 28 20.17 9.81 -15.80
C ALA A 28 18.76 9.79 -16.39
N GLU A 29 17.91 10.76 -16.04
CA GLU A 29 16.56 10.85 -16.61
C GLU A 29 16.60 11.06 -18.13
N ARG A 30 17.41 12.01 -18.62
CA ARG A 30 17.56 12.27 -20.05
C ARG A 30 18.02 11.02 -20.80
N ASP A 31 19.04 10.34 -20.27
CA ASP A 31 19.59 9.13 -20.88
C ASP A 31 18.59 7.97 -20.91
N LEU A 32 17.79 7.80 -19.85
CA LEU A 32 16.76 6.77 -19.78
C LEU A 32 15.60 7.07 -20.73
N ARG A 33 15.16 8.34 -20.84
CA ARG A 33 14.14 8.76 -21.82
C ARG A 33 14.60 8.51 -23.25
N THR A 34 15.81 8.95 -23.61
CA THR A 34 16.36 8.65 -24.94
C THR A 34 16.50 7.15 -25.19
N ALA A 35 16.84 6.35 -24.17
CA ALA A 35 16.94 4.90 -24.33
C ALA A 35 15.59 4.25 -24.66
N VAL A 36 14.52 4.61 -23.96
CA VAL A 36 13.17 4.04 -24.20
C VAL A 36 12.50 4.62 -25.46
N GLU A 37 12.87 5.83 -25.88
CA GLU A 37 12.46 6.40 -27.17
C GLU A 37 13.14 5.67 -28.34
N ALA A 38 14.43 5.32 -28.19
CA ALA A 38 15.19 4.60 -29.21
C ALA A 38 14.76 3.14 -29.33
N ASP A 39 14.41 2.50 -28.21
CA ASP A 39 13.95 1.11 -28.18
C ASP A 39 12.88 0.94 -27.09
N SER A 40 11.62 1.08 -27.51
CA SER A 40 10.44 0.97 -26.62
C SER A 40 10.22 -0.43 -26.06
N THR A 41 10.92 -1.45 -26.59
CA THR A 41 10.79 -2.84 -26.11
C THR A 41 11.69 -3.15 -24.91
N ARG A 42 12.52 -2.20 -24.48
CA ARG A 42 13.43 -2.41 -23.33
C ARG A 42 12.74 -2.25 -21.99
N ALA A 43 12.22 -3.36 -21.47
CA ALA A 43 11.62 -3.44 -20.14
C ALA A 43 12.51 -2.84 -19.03
N SER A 44 13.81 -3.16 -19.05
CA SER A 44 14.78 -2.66 -18.06
C SER A 44 14.98 -1.15 -18.11
N GLY A 45 14.91 -0.54 -19.30
CA GLY A 45 14.97 0.91 -19.46
C GLY A 45 13.74 1.61 -18.87
N TRP A 46 12.55 1.05 -19.13
CA TRP A 46 11.29 1.53 -18.55
C TRP A 46 11.26 1.37 -17.02
N ALA A 47 11.76 0.25 -16.49
CA ALA A 47 11.83 0.01 -15.05
C ALA A 47 12.75 1.01 -14.32
N ALA A 48 13.94 1.26 -14.88
CA ALA A 48 14.87 2.25 -14.34
C ALA A 48 14.29 3.67 -14.41
N LEU A 49 13.62 4.03 -15.51
CA LEU A 49 12.96 5.32 -15.66
C LEU A 49 11.84 5.51 -14.62
N SER A 50 11.01 4.47 -14.43
CA SER A 50 9.95 4.48 -13.40
C SER A 50 10.52 4.76 -12.01
N GLN A 51 11.58 4.04 -11.62
CA GLN A 51 12.21 4.22 -10.31
C GLN A 51 12.76 5.65 -10.11
N LEU A 52 13.42 6.21 -11.12
CA LEU A 52 13.95 7.56 -11.07
C LEU A 52 12.83 8.61 -10.95
N LEU A 53 11.77 8.48 -11.74
CA LEU A 53 10.62 9.40 -11.71
C LEU A 53 9.93 9.40 -10.34
N ARG A 54 9.83 8.23 -9.71
CA ARG A 54 9.28 8.09 -8.35
C ARG A 54 10.13 8.85 -7.32
N LEU A 55 11.46 8.72 -7.38
CA LEU A 55 12.37 9.43 -6.48
C LEU A 55 12.24 10.95 -6.62
N ARG A 56 11.91 11.42 -7.83
CA ARG A 56 11.64 12.84 -8.12
C ARG A 56 10.21 13.28 -7.80
N GLY A 57 9.39 12.42 -7.21
CA GLY A 57 7.99 12.71 -6.89
C GLY A 57 7.05 12.79 -8.10
N ARG A 58 7.49 12.36 -9.29
CA ARG A 58 6.70 12.34 -10.53
C ARG A 58 5.92 11.03 -10.63
N PHE A 59 5.00 10.81 -9.69
CA PHE A 59 4.30 9.55 -9.50
C PHE A 59 3.49 9.10 -10.72
N ALA A 60 2.76 10.01 -11.38
CA ALA A 60 1.96 9.67 -12.56
C ALA A 60 2.81 9.13 -13.72
N GLU A 61 3.95 9.76 -13.99
CA GLU A 61 4.86 9.32 -15.05
C GLU A 61 5.63 8.05 -14.65
N SER A 62 5.96 7.92 -13.37
CA SER A 62 6.53 6.68 -12.81
C SER A 62 5.59 5.49 -13.06
N ASP A 63 4.28 5.66 -12.84
CA ASP A 63 3.29 4.61 -13.05
C ASP A 63 3.15 4.23 -14.53
N LEU A 64 3.18 5.21 -15.44
CA LEU A 64 3.17 4.94 -16.88
C LEU A 64 4.40 4.14 -17.32
N ALA A 65 5.59 4.55 -16.87
CA ALA A 65 6.84 3.83 -17.16
C ALA A 65 6.84 2.41 -16.56
N ALA A 66 6.30 2.23 -15.35
CA ALA A 66 6.15 0.92 -14.72
C ALA A 66 5.26 -0.03 -15.53
N ARG A 67 4.13 0.48 -16.06
CA ARG A 67 3.24 -0.32 -16.92
C ARG A 67 3.94 -0.73 -18.20
N GLN A 68 4.64 0.19 -18.85
CA GLN A 68 5.44 -0.12 -20.04
C GLN A 68 6.49 -1.21 -19.74
N ALA A 69 7.19 -1.13 -18.61
CA ALA A 69 8.16 -2.16 -18.23
C ALA A 69 7.52 -3.57 -18.17
N LEU A 70 6.37 -3.71 -17.53
CA LEU A 70 5.66 -5.00 -17.41
C LEU A 70 5.02 -5.46 -18.72
N GLU A 71 4.59 -4.54 -19.58
CA GLU A 71 4.10 -4.87 -20.93
C GLU A 71 5.21 -5.49 -21.78
N GLN A 72 6.44 -5.00 -21.63
CA GLN A 72 7.58 -5.52 -22.41
C GLN A 72 8.19 -6.79 -21.80
N ASP A 73 8.28 -6.89 -20.47
CA ASP A 73 8.73 -8.10 -19.78
C ASP A 73 8.01 -8.25 -18.45
N ALA A 74 7.02 -9.16 -18.44
CA ALA A 74 6.23 -9.47 -17.25
C ALA A 74 7.02 -10.25 -16.19
N TRP A 75 8.22 -10.76 -16.50
CA TRP A 75 9.08 -11.55 -15.61
C TRP A 75 10.41 -10.86 -15.30
N LEU A 76 10.48 -9.54 -15.52
CA LEU A 76 11.64 -8.74 -15.16
C LEU A 76 12.06 -9.00 -13.70
N GLU A 77 13.35 -8.90 -13.41
CA GLU A 77 13.91 -9.13 -12.06
C GLU A 77 13.17 -8.35 -10.96
N ASP A 78 12.75 -7.11 -11.25
CA ASP A 78 12.03 -6.23 -10.31
C ASP A 78 10.49 -6.28 -10.47
N ALA A 79 9.94 -7.26 -11.19
CA ALA A 79 8.51 -7.28 -11.55
C ALA A 79 7.58 -7.34 -10.32
N ASP A 80 7.97 -8.05 -9.26
CA ASP A 80 7.25 -8.06 -7.97
C ASP A 80 7.15 -6.64 -7.38
N ASP A 81 8.26 -5.91 -7.41
CA ASP A 81 8.36 -4.59 -6.83
C ASP A 81 7.61 -3.54 -7.68
N ILE A 82 7.61 -3.70 -9.00
CA ILE A 82 6.82 -2.89 -9.94
C ILE A 82 5.32 -3.13 -9.73
N LEU A 83 4.87 -4.39 -9.68
CA LEU A 83 3.47 -4.74 -9.46
C LEU A 83 2.95 -4.21 -8.12
N ARG A 84 3.78 -4.29 -7.08
CA ARG A 84 3.45 -3.74 -5.77
C ARG A 84 3.31 -2.21 -5.81
N ARG A 85 4.17 -1.49 -6.54
CA ARG A 85 4.06 -0.04 -6.72
C ARG A 85 2.77 0.35 -7.44
N LEU A 86 2.45 -0.33 -8.54
CA LEU A 86 1.21 -0.10 -9.29
C LEU A 86 -0.02 -0.38 -8.41
N TYR A 87 0.01 -1.45 -7.61
CA TYR A 87 -1.03 -1.73 -6.63
C TYR A 87 -1.24 -0.57 -5.64
N PHE A 88 -0.19 -0.10 -4.96
CA PHE A 88 -0.31 1.00 -3.98
C PHE A 88 -0.72 2.33 -4.62
N GLY A 89 -0.20 2.62 -5.83
CA GLY A 89 -0.58 3.81 -6.60
C GLY A 89 -2.06 3.80 -6.96
N ALA A 90 -2.60 2.67 -7.40
CA ALA A 90 -4.01 2.50 -7.72
C ALA A 90 -4.91 2.55 -6.47
N MET A 91 -4.52 1.91 -5.36
CA MET A 91 -5.23 1.99 -4.07
C MET A 91 -5.35 3.44 -3.57
N ALA A 92 -4.26 4.22 -3.64
CA ALA A 92 -4.26 5.62 -3.23
C ALA A 92 -5.21 6.51 -4.07
N GLN A 93 -5.47 6.11 -5.31
CA GLN A 93 -6.40 6.78 -6.22
C GLN A 93 -7.83 6.25 -6.09
N GLY A 94 -8.04 5.13 -5.37
CA GLY A 94 -9.32 4.42 -5.30
C GLY A 94 -9.65 3.65 -6.58
N ASP A 95 -8.68 3.43 -7.46
CA ASP A 95 -8.83 2.58 -8.64
C ASP A 95 -8.63 1.12 -8.25
N TYR A 96 -9.64 0.56 -7.58
CA TYR A 96 -9.59 -0.82 -7.08
C TYR A 96 -9.51 -1.85 -8.22
N ALA A 97 -9.98 -1.51 -9.42
CA ALA A 97 -9.88 -2.39 -10.59
C ALA A 97 -8.41 -2.55 -11.03
N ALA A 98 -7.67 -1.45 -11.20
CA ALA A 98 -6.25 -1.50 -11.53
C ALA A 98 -5.41 -2.12 -10.40
N ALA A 99 -5.77 -1.85 -9.13
CA ALA A 99 -5.15 -2.47 -7.98
C ALA A 99 -5.37 -4.00 -7.99
N GLY A 100 -6.59 -4.45 -8.27
CA GLY A 100 -6.95 -5.85 -8.40
C GLY A 100 -6.18 -6.58 -9.50
N GLN A 101 -6.00 -5.94 -10.67
CA GLN A 101 -5.19 -6.48 -11.75
C GLN A 101 -3.74 -6.70 -11.33
N SER A 102 -3.09 -5.68 -10.76
CA SER A 102 -1.69 -5.74 -10.32
C SER A 102 -1.49 -6.78 -9.22
N CYS A 103 -2.41 -6.82 -8.25
CA CYS A 103 -2.41 -7.79 -7.15
C CYS A 103 -2.61 -9.23 -7.66
N GLY A 104 -3.53 -9.44 -8.61
CA GLY A 104 -3.79 -10.74 -9.22
C GLY A 104 -2.62 -11.26 -10.06
N GLN A 105 -2.01 -10.39 -10.87
CA GLN A 105 -0.81 -10.73 -11.65
C GLN A 105 0.35 -11.08 -10.73
N GLY A 106 0.60 -10.29 -9.69
CA GLY A 106 1.67 -10.57 -8.73
C GLY A 106 1.47 -11.87 -7.98
N HIS A 107 0.23 -12.18 -7.56
CA HIS A 107 -0.06 -13.48 -6.95
C HIS A 107 0.15 -14.66 -7.89
N ALA A 108 -0.17 -14.50 -9.18
CA ALA A 108 0.02 -15.55 -10.18
C ALA A 108 1.51 -15.80 -10.50
N GLN A 109 2.32 -14.74 -10.56
CA GLN A 109 3.75 -14.83 -10.86
C GLN A 109 4.60 -15.18 -9.62
N PHE A 110 4.21 -14.69 -8.44
CA PHE A 110 4.95 -14.81 -7.19
C PHE A 110 4.07 -15.42 -6.08
N PRO A 111 3.60 -16.67 -6.22
CA PRO A 111 2.67 -17.29 -5.28
C PRO A 111 3.24 -17.50 -3.86
N GLY A 112 4.57 -17.46 -3.71
CA GLY A 112 5.25 -17.53 -2.41
C GLY A 112 5.42 -16.18 -1.72
N ASP A 113 5.09 -15.08 -2.37
CA ASP A 113 5.24 -13.74 -1.83
C ASP A 113 3.97 -13.32 -1.06
N TRP A 114 4.12 -13.21 0.26
CA TRP A 114 3.03 -12.83 1.15
C TRP A 114 2.43 -11.46 0.82
N ARG A 115 3.20 -10.55 0.20
CA ARG A 115 2.73 -9.20 -0.17
C ARG A 115 1.55 -9.27 -1.13
N PHE A 116 1.53 -10.27 -2.02
CA PHE A 116 0.43 -10.47 -2.96
C PHE A 116 -0.77 -11.23 -2.38
N VAL A 117 -0.61 -11.87 -1.21
CA VAL A 117 -1.75 -12.39 -0.45
C VAL A 117 -2.36 -11.27 0.40
N GLU A 118 -1.53 -10.39 0.95
CA GLU A 118 -1.98 -9.26 1.77
C GLU A 118 -2.74 -8.23 0.93
N CYS A 119 -2.30 -7.96 -0.32
CA CYS A 119 -3.05 -7.08 -1.23
C CYS A 119 -4.48 -7.58 -1.49
N ARG A 120 -4.69 -8.90 -1.57
CA ARG A 120 -6.02 -9.49 -1.77
C ARG A 120 -6.91 -9.30 -0.54
N LEU A 121 -6.33 -9.42 0.66
CA LEU A 121 -7.03 -9.16 1.92
C LEU A 121 -7.42 -7.68 2.02
N THR A 122 -6.51 -6.78 1.66
CA THR A 122 -6.77 -5.33 1.65
C THR A 122 -7.83 -4.94 0.61
N LEU A 123 -7.82 -5.54 -0.59
CA LEU A 123 -8.90 -5.35 -1.56
C LEU A 123 -10.25 -5.82 -1.02
N LEU A 124 -10.30 -6.99 -0.39
CA LEU A 124 -11.53 -7.50 0.24
C LEU A 124 -12.01 -6.60 1.38
N ARG A 125 -11.10 -5.89 2.06
CA ARG A 125 -11.40 -4.88 3.07
C ARG A 125 -11.97 -3.60 2.46
N GLU A 126 -11.41 -3.09 1.37
CA GLU A 126 -11.59 -1.69 0.94
C GLU A 126 -12.40 -1.50 -0.33
N ASP A 127 -12.38 -2.46 -1.26
CA ASP A 127 -13.08 -2.36 -2.55
C ASP A 127 -14.61 -2.56 -2.35
N PRO A 128 -15.44 -1.52 -2.56
CA PRO A 128 -16.88 -1.62 -2.40
C PRO A 128 -17.55 -2.52 -3.44
N SER A 129 -16.90 -2.77 -4.59
CA SER A 129 -17.42 -3.67 -5.63
C SER A 129 -17.29 -5.15 -5.27
N LEU A 130 -16.34 -5.50 -4.39
CA LEU A 130 -16.18 -6.85 -3.88
C LEU A 130 -17.20 -7.11 -2.77
N ARG A 131 -17.98 -8.20 -2.93
CA ARG A 131 -18.84 -8.69 -1.86
C ARG A 131 -17.97 -9.09 -0.66
N PRO A 132 -18.30 -8.67 0.57
CA PRO A 132 -17.55 -9.06 1.73
C PRO A 132 -17.68 -10.57 1.97
N ASP A 133 -16.56 -11.25 2.16
CA ASP A 133 -16.48 -12.69 2.40
C ASP A 133 -15.61 -12.97 3.63
N PRO A 134 -16.22 -13.12 4.81
CA PRO A 134 -15.48 -13.40 6.05
C PRO A 134 -14.68 -14.69 6.01
N ALA A 135 -15.20 -15.74 5.35
CA ALA A 135 -14.50 -17.02 5.27
C ALA A 135 -13.23 -16.88 4.43
N ARG A 136 -13.32 -16.19 3.29
CA ARG A 136 -12.16 -15.88 2.45
C ARG A 136 -11.15 -14.99 3.17
N ALA A 137 -11.61 -13.99 3.93
CA ALA A 137 -10.72 -13.12 4.70
C ALA A 137 -9.87 -13.92 5.69
N TRP A 138 -10.48 -14.84 6.46
CA TRP A 138 -9.74 -15.68 7.40
C TRP A 138 -8.84 -16.71 6.71
N ALA A 139 -9.24 -17.23 5.55
CA ALA A 139 -8.39 -18.09 4.75
C ALA A 139 -7.11 -17.35 4.29
N LEU A 140 -7.24 -16.09 3.86
CA LEU A 140 -6.10 -15.23 3.50
C LEU A 140 -5.22 -14.93 4.72
N VAL A 141 -5.80 -14.67 5.90
CA VAL A 141 -5.03 -14.49 7.14
C VAL A 141 -4.21 -15.74 7.47
N ALA A 142 -4.81 -16.93 7.37
CA ALA A 142 -4.11 -18.19 7.63
C ALA A 142 -2.99 -18.44 6.61
N GLU A 143 -3.21 -18.12 5.35
CA GLU A 143 -2.18 -18.21 4.30
C GLU A 143 -1.02 -17.24 4.56
N LEU A 144 -1.33 -16.01 4.98
CA LEU A 144 -0.35 -15.00 5.36
C LEU A 144 0.47 -15.42 6.57
N ASP A 145 -0.15 -15.97 7.61
CA ASP A 145 0.56 -16.48 8.80
C ASP A 145 1.46 -17.69 8.45
N ARG A 146 1.22 -18.39 7.34
CA ARG A 146 2.10 -19.45 6.82
C ARG A 146 3.28 -18.89 6.00
N LEU A 147 3.03 -17.91 5.13
CA LEU A 147 4.05 -17.33 4.25
C LEU A 147 4.97 -16.34 4.98
N ASP A 148 4.41 -15.55 5.89
CA ASP A 148 5.11 -14.56 6.73
C ASP A 148 4.69 -14.75 8.20
N PRO A 149 5.27 -15.75 8.88
CA PRO A 149 4.92 -16.08 10.26
C PRO A 149 5.09 -14.89 11.20
N PRO A 150 4.23 -14.73 12.24
CA PRO A 150 4.30 -13.58 13.14
C PRO A 150 5.66 -13.34 13.81
N SER A 151 6.40 -14.40 14.14
CA SER A 151 7.75 -14.29 14.71
C SER A 151 8.74 -13.67 13.72
N ARG A 152 8.78 -14.20 12.48
CA ARG A 152 9.61 -13.67 11.39
C ARG A 152 9.25 -12.23 11.06
N ALA A 153 7.96 -11.94 10.92
CA ALA A 153 7.49 -10.58 10.67
C ALA A 153 7.99 -9.61 11.74
N ARG A 154 7.97 -10.01 13.02
CA ARG A 154 8.50 -9.19 14.12
C ARG A 154 10.02 -9.00 14.04
N GLU A 155 10.76 -10.08 13.82
CA GLU A 155 12.23 -10.06 13.69
C GLU A 155 12.69 -9.13 12.55
N GLU A 156 11.92 -9.07 11.46
CA GLU A 156 12.18 -8.22 10.30
C GLU A 156 11.55 -6.82 10.40
N GLY A 157 11.16 -6.37 11.61
CA GLY A 157 10.66 -5.01 11.85
C GLY A 157 9.23 -4.74 11.38
N ARG A 158 8.47 -5.80 11.04
CA ARG A 158 7.07 -5.76 10.59
C ARG A 158 6.10 -6.23 11.67
N ALA A 159 6.38 -5.94 12.94
CA ALA A 159 5.62 -6.41 14.11
C ALA A 159 4.11 -6.10 14.05
N TYR A 160 3.71 -5.06 13.31
CA TYR A 160 2.30 -4.70 13.12
C TYR A 160 1.54 -5.58 12.12
N SER A 161 2.21 -6.23 11.17
CA SER A 161 1.53 -6.96 10.07
C SER A 161 0.58 -8.05 10.58
N PRO A 162 0.92 -8.89 11.57
CA PRO A 162 -0.01 -9.87 12.11
C PRO A 162 -1.28 -9.24 12.72
N VAL A 163 -1.16 -8.07 13.34
CA VAL A 163 -2.30 -7.31 13.88
C VAL A 163 -3.13 -6.72 12.76
N PHE A 164 -2.48 -6.05 11.79
CA PHE A 164 -3.12 -5.49 10.61
C PHE A 164 -4.01 -6.52 9.90
N ARG A 165 -3.49 -7.72 9.62
CA ARG A 165 -4.23 -8.81 8.95
C ARG A 165 -5.54 -9.17 9.66
N ARG A 166 -5.51 -9.19 11.00
CA ARG A 166 -6.70 -9.46 11.84
C ARG A 166 -7.66 -8.28 11.82
N VAL A 167 -7.16 -7.04 11.85
CA VAL A 167 -7.99 -5.83 11.74
C VAL A 167 -8.62 -5.71 10.34
N ALA A 168 -7.91 -6.10 9.28
CA ALA A 168 -8.45 -6.19 7.93
C ALA A 168 -9.57 -7.24 7.84
N ALA A 169 -9.40 -8.41 8.44
CA ALA A 169 -10.49 -9.39 8.55
C ALA A 169 -11.69 -8.86 9.36
N ALA A 170 -11.45 -8.05 10.41
CA ALA A 170 -12.52 -7.38 11.16
C ALA A 170 -13.29 -6.37 10.31
N ALA A 171 -12.62 -5.64 9.41
CA ALA A 171 -13.28 -4.77 8.45
C ALA A 171 -14.17 -5.55 7.48
N VAL A 172 -13.71 -6.70 6.98
CA VAL A 172 -14.54 -7.57 6.13
C VAL A 172 -15.77 -8.09 6.89
N LEU A 173 -15.60 -8.50 8.15
CA LEU A 173 -16.71 -8.87 9.04
C LEU A 173 -17.71 -7.72 9.22
N ALA A 174 -17.23 -6.50 9.45
CA ALA A 174 -18.09 -5.33 9.60
C ALA A 174 -18.88 -5.03 8.31
N ARG A 175 -18.21 -5.07 7.14
CA ARG A 175 -18.87 -4.93 5.82
C ARG A 175 -19.92 -6.01 5.58
N ALA A 176 -19.70 -7.23 6.07
CA ALA A 176 -20.64 -8.35 6.00
C ALA A 176 -21.83 -8.25 6.99
N GLY A 177 -21.87 -7.22 7.85
CA GLY A 177 -22.88 -7.08 8.91
C GLY A 177 -22.63 -7.95 10.15
N ALA A 178 -21.50 -8.66 10.22
CA ALA A 178 -21.12 -9.50 11.36
C ALA A 178 -20.50 -8.66 12.50
N SER A 179 -21.25 -7.67 12.97
CA SER A 179 -20.78 -6.60 13.87
C SER A 179 -20.17 -7.11 15.18
N ASP A 180 -20.78 -8.11 15.82
CA ASP A 180 -20.26 -8.64 17.10
C ASP A 180 -18.94 -9.38 16.90
N SER A 181 -18.79 -10.10 15.80
CA SER A 181 -17.53 -10.76 15.44
C SER A 181 -16.44 -9.74 15.11
N ALA A 182 -16.76 -8.69 14.36
CA ALA A 182 -15.83 -7.61 14.07
C ALA A 182 -15.34 -6.92 15.36
N ARG A 183 -16.26 -6.59 16.29
CA ARG A 183 -15.92 -6.01 17.60
C ARG A 183 -15.03 -6.93 18.43
N ALA A 184 -15.33 -8.23 18.46
CA ALA A 184 -14.52 -9.20 19.20
C ALA A 184 -13.08 -9.28 18.66
N VAL A 185 -12.90 -9.25 17.35
CA VAL A 185 -11.57 -9.24 16.72
C VAL A 185 -10.85 -7.93 17.03
N LEU A 186 -11.54 -6.79 16.93
CA LEU A 186 -10.97 -5.48 17.24
C LEU A 186 -10.54 -5.37 18.70
N ALA A 187 -11.32 -5.93 19.64
CA ALA A 187 -10.96 -5.98 21.06
C ALA A 187 -9.67 -6.77 21.30
N ARG A 188 -9.48 -7.90 20.62
CA ARG A 188 -8.23 -8.69 20.70
C ARG A 188 -7.05 -7.94 20.09
N ALA A 189 -7.25 -7.30 18.94
CA ALA A 189 -6.22 -6.47 18.32
C ALA A 189 -5.80 -5.30 19.21
N ARG A 190 -6.78 -4.64 19.88
CA ARG A 190 -6.52 -3.60 20.87
C ARG A 190 -5.71 -4.11 22.05
N ALA A 191 -6.04 -5.28 22.59
CA ALA A 191 -5.29 -5.87 23.70
C ALA A 191 -3.83 -6.12 23.33
N ALA A 192 -3.57 -6.67 22.13
CA ALA A 192 -2.22 -6.84 21.61
C ALA A 192 -1.51 -5.48 21.44
N ALA A 193 -2.18 -4.49 20.86
CA ALA A 193 -1.60 -3.16 20.64
C ALA A 193 -1.37 -2.36 21.94
N SER A 194 -2.09 -2.69 23.01
CA SER A 194 -1.90 -2.06 24.33
C SER A 194 -0.72 -2.66 25.09
N ALA A 195 -0.34 -3.91 24.77
CA ALA A 195 0.80 -4.60 25.36
C ALA A 195 2.14 -4.21 24.72
N ASP A 196 2.12 -3.60 23.52
CA ASP A 196 3.31 -3.23 22.76
C ASP A 196 3.19 -1.80 22.19
N PRO A 197 3.99 -0.84 22.70
CA PRO A 197 3.96 0.55 22.23
C PRO A 197 4.18 0.74 20.73
N GLU A 198 4.93 -0.15 20.08
CA GLU A 198 5.21 -0.08 18.63
C GLU A 198 3.94 -0.29 17.80
N LEU A 199 2.99 -1.05 18.34
CA LEU A 199 1.74 -1.41 17.67
C LEU A 199 0.64 -0.36 17.87
N ARG A 200 0.74 0.43 18.95
CA ARG A 200 -0.33 1.35 19.37
C ARG A 200 -0.69 2.35 18.28
N VAL A 201 0.29 3.07 17.73
CA VAL A 201 0.02 4.15 16.77
C VAL A 201 -0.49 3.61 15.43
N PRO A 202 0.14 2.61 14.79
CA PRO A 202 -0.39 2.02 13.56
C PRO A 202 -1.81 1.45 13.72
N TYR A 203 -2.10 0.80 14.86
CA TYR A 203 -3.41 0.23 15.17
C TYR A 203 -4.55 1.25 15.09
N LEU A 204 -4.33 2.49 15.57
CA LEU A 204 -5.38 3.52 15.65
C LEU A 204 -6.02 3.82 14.30
N PHE A 205 -5.23 3.87 13.23
CA PHE A 205 -5.72 4.19 11.89
C PHE A 205 -6.64 3.10 11.36
N ASP A 206 -6.22 1.84 11.41
CA ASP A 206 -7.03 0.72 10.91
C ASP A 206 -8.24 0.44 11.79
N ALA A 207 -8.09 0.61 13.11
CA ALA A 207 -9.19 0.52 14.06
C ALA A 207 -10.25 1.60 13.82
N ALA A 208 -9.84 2.82 13.48
CA ALA A 208 -10.77 3.89 13.13
C ALA A 208 -11.65 3.50 11.94
N TYR A 209 -11.06 2.88 10.91
CA TYR A 209 -11.82 2.43 9.75
C TYR A 209 -12.83 1.33 10.09
N VAL A 210 -12.43 0.30 10.85
CA VAL A 210 -13.37 -0.74 11.31
C VAL A 210 -14.49 -0.13 12.16
N THR A 211 -14.16 0.82 13.03
CA THR A 211 -15.12 1.51 13.90
C THR A 211 -16.13 2.33 13.08
N LEU A 212 -15.67 2.97 12.01
CA LEU A 212 -16.54 3.68 11.06
C LEU A 212 -17.49 2.73 10.34
N LEU A 213 -17.00 1.57 9.86
CA LEU A 213 -17.82 0.53 9.22
C LEU A 213 -18.89 -0.03 10.16
N LEU A 214 -18.60 -0.08 11.47
CA LEU A 214 -19.55 -0.47 12.52
C LEU A 214 -20.58 0.63 12.87
N GLY A 215 -20.50 1.80 12.24
CA GLY A 215 -21.41 2.93 12.43
C GLY A 215 -21.04 3.87 13.57
N ASP A 216 -19.95 3.62 14.30
CA ASP A 216 -19.49 4.50 15.40
C ASP A 216 -18.60 5.62 14.86
N ARG A 217 -19.23 6.64 14.28
CA ARG A 217 -18.53 7.80 13.71
C ARG A 217 -17.71 8.57 14.74
N ASP A 218 -18.24 8.74 15.95
CA ASP A 218 -17.55 9.47 17.02
C ASP A 218 -16.33 8.69 17.53
N GLY A 219 -16.44 7.37 17.65
CA GLY A 219 -15.34 6.48 17.97
C GLY A 219 -14.24 6.51 16.91
N ALA A 220 -14.60 6.43 15.63
CA ALA A 220 -13.66 6.54 14.54
C ALA A 220 -12.89 7.87 14.57
N ARG A 221 -13.60 8.99 14.81
CA ARG A 221 -12.99 10.31 14.93
C ARG A 221 -12.01 10.41 16.09
N ARG A 222 -12.38 9.90 17.28
CA ARG A 222 -11.48 9.88 18.45
C ARG A 222 -10.19 9.11 18.16
N LEU A 223 -10.28 7.95 17.51
CA LEU A 223 -9.11 7.15 17.15
C LEU A 223 -8.20 7.88 16.15
N LEU A 224 -8.78 8.58 15.16
CA LEU A 224 -8.00 9.39 14.23
C LEU A 224 -7.38 10.63 14.89
N ASP A 225 -8.07 11.28 15.82
CA ASP A 225 -7.52 12.41 16.57
C ASP A 225 -6.30 11.97 17.39
N GLU A 226 -6.35 10.80 18.03
CA GLU A 226 -5.19 10.21 18.72
C GLU A 226 -4.05 9.85 17.75
N TYR A 227 -4.37 9.24 16.61
CA TYR A 227 -3.40 8.93 15.55
C TYR A 227 -2.67 10.18 15.04
N LEU A 228 -3.43 11.26 14.79
CA LEU A 228 -2.91 12.53 14.27
C LEU A 228 -2.19 13.36 15.34
N ALA A 229 -2.50 13.17 16.63
CA ALA A 229 -1.72 13.72 17.72
C ALA A 229 -0.30 13.11 17.75
N ALA A 230 -0.20 11.80 17.51
CA ALA A 230 1.09 11.11 17.40
C ALA A 230 1.79 11.35 16.05
N ARG A 231 1.04 11.65 14.98
CA ARG A 231 1.58 11.88 13.62
C ARG A 231 1.03 13.16 12.97
N PRO A 232 1.39 14.36 13.48
CA PRO A 232 0.88 15.64 12.99
C PRO A 232 1.00 15.87 11.47
N ALA A 233 2.08 15.37 10.87
CA ALA A 233 2.38 15.52 9.45
C ALA A 233 1.38 14.80 8.53
N LEU A 234 0.63 13.82 9.05
CA LEU A 234 -0.32 13.02 8.26
C LEU A 234 -1.71 13.66 8.14
N ARG A 235 -1.96 14.81 8.78
CA ARG A 235 -3.27 15.49 8.70
C ARG A 235 -3.75 15.73 7.27
N PRO A 236 -2.93 16.28 6.34
CA PRO A 236 -3.38 16.52 4.96
C PRO A 236 -3.73 15.23 4.22
N TYR A 237 -3.02 14.14 4.54
CA TYR A 237 -3.28 12.81 3.97
C TYR A 237 -4.61 12.25 4.47
N VAL A 238 -4.80 12.17 5.80
CA VAL A 238 -6.02 11.61 6.40
C VAL A 238 -7.28 12.37 5.97
N ALA A 239 -7.18 13.70 5.81
CA ALA A 239 -8.30 14.52 5.34
C ALA A 239 -8.76 14.20 3.91
N ARG A 240 -7.91 13.58 3.09
CA ARG A 240 -8.17 13.21 1.68
C ARG A 240 -8.31 11.71 1.49
N ASP A 241 -8.13 10.94 2.55
CA ASP A 241 -8.14 9.48 2.51
C ASP A 241 -9.54 8.97 2.15
N ILE A 242 -9.57 8.04 1.20
CA ILE A 242 -10.81 7.48 0.65
C ILE A 242 -11.58 6.71 1.72
N LEU A 243 -10.88 6.07 2.66
CA LEU A 243 -11.48 5.29 3.74
C LEU A 243 -12.31 6.15 4.70
N PHE A 244 -11.97 7.44 4.81
CA PHE A 244 -12.59 8.38 5.75
C PHE A 244 -13.34 9.52 5.07
N ARG A 245 -13.54 9.45 3.75
CA ARG A 245 -14.22 10.50 2.97
C ARG A 245 -15.58 10.88 3.58
N ASP A 246 -16.35 9.88 4.00
CA ASP A 246 -17.66 10.08 4.61
C ASP A 246 -17.59 10.68 6.02
N LEU A 247 -16.45 10.57 6.71
CA LEU A 247 -16.24 11.15 8.03
C LEU A 247 -16.00 12.66 7.95
N PHE A 248 -15.38 13.13 6.86
CA PHE A 248 -15.00 14.53 6.67
C PHE A 248 -15.89 15.30 5.68
N SER A 249 -16.84 14.64 5.00
CA SER A 249 -17.77 15.31 4.09
C SER A 249 -18.84 16.13 4.85
N PRO A 250 -19.04 17.42 4.51
CA PRO A 250 -19.97 18.33 5.20
C PRO A 250 -21.46 17.93 5.06
N ALA A 251 -21.80 17.00 4.15
CA ALA A 251 -23.16 16.51 3.95
C ALA A 251 -23.71 15.64 5.10
N SER A 252 -22.90 15.31 6.09
CA SER A 252 -23.29 14.48 7.24
C SER A 252 -23.82 15.26 8.45
N ALA A 253 -23.92 16.60 8.36
CA ALA A 253 -24.47 17.46 9.40
C ALA A 253 -26.02 17.61 9.36
N VAL A 254 -26.70 17.05 8.34
CA VAL A 254 -28.15 17.25 8.14
C VAL A 254 -28.87 15.92 7.99
N ARG A 255 -28.97 15.14 9.07
CA ARG A 255 -30.09 14.23 9.36
C ARG A 255 -30.18 14.05 10.87
N ARG A 256 -30.85 15.01 11.53
CA ARG A 256 -31.56 14.79 12.79
C ARG A 256 -33.04 14.99 12.51
#